data_AF-A0A7S1BPQ6-F1
#
_entry.id   AF-A0A7S1BPQ6-F1
#
_cell.length_a   1.000
_cell.length_b   1.000
_cell.length_c   1.000
_cell.angle_alpha   90.00
_cell.angle_beta   90.00
_cell.angle_gamma   90.00
#
_symmetry.space_group_name_H-M   'P 1'
#
loop_
_entity.id
_entity.type
_entity.pdbx_description
1 polymer ?
#
loop_
_entity_poly.entity_id
_entity_poly.type
_entity_poly.pdbx_seq_one_letter_code
_entity_poly.pdbx_strand_id
1 'polypeptide(L)'
;MMALVGGMWGFGFLINPAITGYLSDPVKQYPNSEAVRVFESFLTAFPFFLPNLVGCIFCLIAYVLVHKFVEETLPLNRRQSFTIFPCRKKIMRTVSSWGLFKHLHEDSETGGPVFEEVVALLPDECGGSENELPTEPATISSLWKRQATREHLLTNWAYAFLIVSLDESFPLFCLSKASGLAIHEKNIGDIFSGTGFFYITIQYFLLTGLVKKFGFYPTMRIGAYASVPFCALIPLSLITNEDAPEGTLAPATLLLLSAMYAVVRVFSLLVFSTLVMTTNRTVPSRDR
;
A
#
# COMPACT_ATOMS: atom_id res chain seq x y z
N MET A 1 14.01 -1.40 -4.56
CA MET A 1 12.75 -2.18 -4.53
C MET A 1 11.59 -1.41 -3.90
N MET A 2 11.66 -0.97 -2.63
CA MET A 2 10.51 -0.28 -2.00
C MET A 2 10.11 1.06 -2.64
N ALA A 3 11.06 1.82 -3.22
CA ALA A 3 10.73 3.03 -3.99
C ALA A 3 9.89 2.72 -5.25
N LEU A 4 10.09 1.54 -5.85
CA LEU A 4 9.33 1.09 -7.02
C LEU A 4 7.91 0.70 -6.60
N VAL A 5 7.77 -0.02 -5.48
CA VAL A 5 6.46 -0.34 -4.88
C VAL A 5 5.69 0.93 -4.53
N GLY A 6 6.35 1.92 -3.93
CA GLY A 6 5.77 3.25 -3.70
C GLY A 6 5.28 3.90 -4.98
N GLY A 7 6.09 3.86 -6.05
CA GLY A 7 5.70 4.45 -7.32
C GLY A 7 4.51 3.81 -8.00
N MET A 8 4.33 2.49 -7.87
CA MET A 8 3.10 1.83 -8.35
C MET A 8 1.86 2.36 -7.64
N TRP A 9 1.96 2.68 -6.36
CA TRP A 9 0.88 3.30 -5.59
C TRP A 9 0.54 4.70 -6.10
N GLY A 10 1.56 5.49 -6.43
CA GLY A 10 1.39 6.78 -7.10
C GLY A 10 0.68 6.68 -8.45
N PHE A 11 1.03 5.69 -9.27
CA PHE A 11 0.34 5.44 -10.55
C PHE A 11 -1.13 5.06 -10.35
N GLY A 12 -1.44 4.32 -9.27
CA GLY A 12 -2.81 4.05 -8.86
C GLY A 12 -3.60 5.34 -8.62
N PHE A 13 -3.06 6.28 -7.83
CA PHE A 13 -3.73 7.57 -7.60
C PHE A 13 -3.84 8.44 -8.86
N LEU A 14 -2.86 8.36 -9.76
CA LEU A 14 -2.88 9.15 -11.00
C LEU A 14 -3.94 8.66 -12.00
N ILE A 15 -4.05 7.34 -12.18
CA ILE A 15 -4.83 6.75 -13.27
C ILE A 15 -6.21 6.32 -12.81
N ASN A 16 -6.34 5.76 -11.60
CA ASN A 16 -7.57 5.12 -11.15
C ASN A 16 -8.76 6.10 -11.10
N PRO A 17 -8.67 7.30 -10.47
CA PRO A 17 -9.82 8.21 -10.41
C PRO A 17 -10.26 8.71 -11.78
N ALA A 18 -9.32 8.90 -12.71
CA ALA A 18 -9.62 9.32 -14.07
C ALA A 18 -10.38 8.22 -14.84
N ILE A 19 -9.90 6.97 -14.78
CA ILE A 19 -10.56 5.84 -15.46
C ILE A 19 -11.93 5.55 -14.81
N THR A 20 -12.01 5.49 -13.49
CA THR A 20 -13.26 5.15 -12.80
C THR A 20 -14.30 6.25 -12.94
N GLY A 21 -13.90 7.52 -12.87
CA GLY A 21 -14.79 8.66 -13.07
C GLY A 21 -15.29 8.81 -14.52
N TYR A 22 -14.47 8.44 -15.51
CA TYR A 22 -14.86 8.44 -16.94
C TYR A 22 -15.80 7.28 -17.30
N LEU A 23 -15.75 6.17 -16.55
CA LEU A 23 -16.58 4.99 -16.82
C LEU A 23 -17.83 4.91 -15.94
N SER A 24 -17.89 5.68 -14.84
CA SER A 24 -19.06 5.74 -13.95
C SER A 24 -20.22 6.46 -14.62
N ASP A 25 -21.45 6.00 -14.38
CA ASP A 25 -22.68 6.63 -14.90
C ASP A 25 -22.66 6.85 -16.44
N PRO A 26 -22.39 5.82 -17.25
CA PRO A 26 -22.22 5.97 -18.70
C PRO A 26 -23.45 6.53 -19.42
N VAL A 27 -24.65 6.26 -18.89
CA VAL A 27 -25.93 6.78 -19.42
C VAL A 27 -26.01 8.30 -19.29
N LYS A 28 -25.53 8.88 -18.18
CA LYS A 28 -25.52 10.33 -17.96
C LYS A 28 -24.37 11.01 -18.70
N GLN A 29 -23.20 10.36 -18.77
CA GLN A 29 -21.99 10.94 -19.37
C GLN A 29 -21.96 10.87 -20.90
N TYR A 30 -22.53 9.83 -21.52
CA TYR A 30 -22.48 9.62 -22.99
C TYR A 30 -23.86 9.35 -23.62
N PRO A 31 -24.81 10.31 -23.54
CA PRO A 31 -26.18 10.12 -24.02
C PRO A 31 -26.29 9.84 -25.53
N ASN A 32 -25.29 10.26 -26.31
CA ASN A 32 -25.30 10.14 -27.77
C ASN A 32 -24.62 8.87 -28.31
N SER A 33 -24.06 8.02 -27.44
CA SER A 33 -23.34 6.83 -27.88
C SER A 33 -24.30 5.67 -28.14
N GLU A 34 -24.25 5.09 -29.35
CA GLU A 34 -25.14 3.99 -29.74
C GLU A 34 -24.97 2.76 -28.84
N ALA A 35 -23.75 2.45 -28.41
CA ALA A 35 -23.47 1.34 -27.49
C ALA A 35 -24.15 1.50 -26.13
N VAL A 36 -24.19 2.72 -25.57
CA VAL A 36 -24.86 2.98 -24.28
C VAL A 36 -26.37 2.91 -24.45
N ARG A 37 -26.92 3.33 -25.59
CA ARG A 37 -28.35 3.23 -25.89
C ARG A 37 -28.83 1.78 -26.05
N VAL A 38 -28.02 0.91 -26.65
CA VAL A 38 -28.34 -0.52 -26.80
C VAL A 38 -28.44 -1.22 -25.44
N PHE A 39 -27.59 -0.86 -24.48
CA PHE A 39 -27.55 -1.46 -23.14
C PHE A 39 -28.14 -0.56 -22.05
N GLU A 40 -28.97 0.43 -22.42
CA GLU A 40 -29.44 1.48 -21.51
C GLU A 40 -30.14 0.91 -20.28
N SER A 41 -31.06 -0.05 -20.46
CA SER A 41 -31.79 -0.67 -19.34
C SER A 41 -30.87 -1.39 -18.35
N PHE A 42 -29.78 -1.99 -18.83
CA PHE A 42 -28.82 -2.68 -17.98
C PHE A 42 -27.86 -1.71 -17.28
N LEU A 43 -27.31 -0.73 -18.02
CA LEU A 43 -26.38 0.26 -17.48
C LEU A 43 -27.06 1.25 -16.52
N THR A 44 -28.37 1.46 -16.66
CA THR A 44 -29.15 2.24 -15.69
C THR A 44 -29.37 1.45 -14.39
N ALA A 45 -29.54 0.12 -14.47
CA ALA A 45 -29.65 -0.73 -13.28
C ALA A 45 -28.29 -0.91 -12.56
N PHE A 46 -27.18 -0.93 -13.31
CA PHE A 46 -25.82 -1.12 -12.79
C PHE A 46 -24.86 -0.01 -13.27
N PRO A 47 -24.93 1.21 -12.70
CA PRO A 47 -24.14 2.37 -13.14
C PRO A 47 -22.62 2.20 -13.01
N PHE A 48 -22.17 1.31 -12.11
CA PHE A 48 -20.76 1.02 -11.85
C PHE A 48 -20.29 -0.30 -12.47
N PHE A 49 -21.03 -0.87 -13.42
CA PHE A 49 -20.65 -2.13 -14.07
C PHE A 49 -19.35 -2.00 -14.87
N LEU A 50 -19.22 -0.93 -15.69
CA LEU A 50 -18.05 -0.70 -16.54
C LEU A 50 -16.73 -0.54 -15.78
N PRO A 51 -16.62 0.32 -14.75
CA PRO A 51 -15.37 0.44 -13.99
C PRO A 51 -14.99 -0.89 -13.30
N ASN A 52 -15.97 -1.66 -12.83
CA ASN A 52 -15.73 -2.98 -12.24
C ASN A 52 -15.25 -4.01 -13.28
N LEU A 53 -15.78 -3.98 -14.51
CA LEU A 53 -15.33 -4.86 -15.60
C LEU A 53 -13.87 -4.57 -15.97
N VAL A 54 -13.50 -3.29 -16.08
CA VAL A 54 -12.11 -2.89 -16.36
C VAL A 54 -11.19 -3.35 -15.23
N GLY A 55 -11.60 -3.19 -13.96
CA GLY A 55 -10.87 -3.73 -12.81
C GLY A 55 -10.65 -5.24 -12.91
N CYS A 56 -11.69 -6.00 -13.28
CA CYS A 56 -11.59 -7.45 -13.49
C CYS A 56 -10.57 -7.81 -14.59
N ILE A 57 -10.57 -7.09 -15.71
CA ILE A 57 -9.61 -7.30 -16.79
C ILE A 57 -8.17 -7.01 -16.32
N PHE A 58 -7.95 -5.92 -15.57
CA PHE A 58 -6.64 -5.62 -14.99
C PHE A 58 -6.18 -6.73 -14.02
N CYS A 59 -7.08 -7.26 -13.18
CA CYS A 59 -6.76 -8.38 -12.29
C CYS A 59 -6.40 -9.66 -13.06
N LEU A 60 -7.11 -9.98 -14.15
CA LEU A 60 -6.80 -11.14 -14.99
C LEU A 60 -5.44 -10.98 -15.70
N ILE A 61 -5.14 -9.78 -16.19
CA ILE A 61 -3.82 -9.47 -16.77
C ILE A 61 -2.73 -9.65 -15.71
N ALA A 62 -2.92 -9.08 -14.51
CA ALA A 62 -1.98 -9.23 -13.41
C ALA A 62 -1.76 -10.70 -13.04
N TYR A 63 -2.83 -11.51 -12.97
CA TYR A 63 -2.75 -12.94 -12.74
C TYR A 63 -1.90 -13.66 -13.80
N VAL A 64 -2.16 -13.41 -15.09
CA VAL A 64 -1.40 -14.03 -16.19
C VAL A 64 0.07 -13.61 -16.16
N LEU A 65 0.36 -12.35 -15.85
CA LEU A 65 1.73 -11.84 -15.74
C LEU A 65 2.47 -12.48 -14.55
N VAL A 66 1.85 -12.52 -13.37
CA VAL A 66 2.45 -13.17 -12.19
C VAL A 66 2.69 -14.64 -12.46
N HIS A 67 1.73 -15.35 -13.06
CA HIS A 67 1.88 -16.77 -13.37
C HIS A 67 3.03 -17.07 -14.35
N LYS A 68 3.32 -16.17 -15.29
CA LYS A 68 4.37 -16.38 -16.31
C LYS A 68 5.74 -15.85 -15.92
N PHE A 69 5.81 -14.75 -15.17
CA PHE A 69 7.05 -14.01 -14.93
C PHE A 69 7.56 -14.07 -13.49
N VAL A 70 6.70 -14.41 -12.51
CA VAL A 70 7.13 -14.51 -11.11
C VAL A 70 7.47 -15.96 -10.81
N GLU A 71 8.75 -16.21 -10.56
CA GLU A 71 9.19 -17.51 -10.04
C GLU A 71 8.75 -17.66 -8.59
N GLU A 72 8.19 -18.83 -8.29
CA GLU A 72 7.81 -19.21 -6.93
C GLU A 72 9.01 -19.15 -6.00
N THR A 73 8.98 -18.23 -5.02
CA THR A 73 10.07 -18.04 -4.05
C THR A 73 10.21 -19.21 -3.07
N LEU A 74 9.20 -20.07 -2.98
CA LEU A 74 9.23 -21.25 -2.13
C LEU A 74 9.95 -22.42 -2.85
N PRO A 75 11.03 -23.00 -2.28
CA PRO A 75 11.74 -24.12 -2.88
C PRO A 75 10.80 -25.32 -3.04
N LEU A 76 10.99 -26.07 -4.13
CA LEU A 76 10.13 -27.21 -4.52
C LEU A 76 9.91 -28.21 -3.37
N ASN A 77 10.94 -28.46 -2.58
CA ASN A 77 10.93 -29.41 -1.46
C ASN A 77 10.00 -28.98 -0.31
N ARG A 78 9.66 -27.69 -0.25
CA ARG A 78 8.78 -27.10 0.77
C ARG A 78 7.36 -26.83 0.26
N ARG A 79 7.08 -27.17 -1.00
CA ARG A 79 5.75 -26.96 -1.60
C ARG A 79 4.80 -28.05 -1.16
N GLN A 80 3.60 -27.65 -0.77
CA GLN A 80 2.54 -28.61 -0.52
C GLN A 80 1.77 -28.88 -1.80
N SER A 81 1.47 -30.15 -2.02
CA SER A 81 0.61 -30.58 -3.11
C SER A 81 -0.78 -29.99 -2.91
N PHE A 82 -1.14 -29.03 -3.76
CA PHE A 82 -2.46 -28.42 -3.77
C PHE A 82 -3.49 -29.48 -4.15
N THR A 83 -4.30 -29.92 -3.19
CA THR A 83 -5.33 -30.95 -3.41
C THR A 83 -6.69 -30.27 -3.48
N ILE A 84 -7.27 -30.22 -4.69
CA ILE A 84 -8.51 -29.47 -5.01
C ILE A 84 -9.76 -30.04 -4.33
N PHE A 85 -9.75 -31.32 -3.92
CA PHE A 85 -10.85 -31.97 -3.21
C PHE A 85 -10.42 -32.42 -1.80
N PRO A 86 -10.78 -31.69 -0.73
CA PRO A 86 -10.76 -32.27 0.60
C PRO A 86 -11.90 -33.27 0.68
N CYS A 87 -11.59 -34.56 0.52
CA CYS A 87 -12.56 -35.62 0.73
C CYS A 87 -13.06 -35.57 2.18
N ARG A 88 -14.29 -35.06 2.33
CA ARG A 88 -15.29 -35.07 3.40
C ARG A 88 -15.09 -35.94 4.68
N LYS A 89 -13.92 -35.94 5.33
CA LYS A 89 -13.71 -36.57 6.65
C LYS A 89 -12.78 -35.76 7.56
N LYS A 90 -13.27 -34.60 8.03
CA LYS A 90 -13.06 -34.00 9.37
C LYS A 90 -13.67 -32.59 9.41
N ILE A 91 -15.00 -32.53 9.36
CA ILE A 91 -15.79 -31.34 9.75
C ILE A 91 -15.84 -31.33 11.28
N MET A 92 -14.75 -30.82 11.89
CA MET A 92 -14.61 -30.33 13.27
C MET A 92 -13.11 -30.36 13.62
N ARG A 93 -12.35 -29.52 12.93
CA ARG A 93 -11.24 -28.82 13.55
C ARG A 93 -11.46 -27.37 13.18
N THR A 94 -11.80 -26.56 14.19
CA THR A 94 -11.74 -25.11 14.14
C THR A 94 -10.52 -24.71 13.33
N VAL A 95 -10.75 -23.99 12.25
CA VAL A 95 -9.73 -23.58 11.30
C VAL A 95 -8.82 -22.56 11.99
N SER A 96 -7.83 -23.04 12.76
CA SER A 96 -6.58 -22.30 12.89
C SER A 96 -5.71 -22.73 11.72
N SER A 97 -5.41 -21.77 10.86
CA SER A 97 -4.66 -21.88 9.59
C SER A 97 -3.18 -22.30 9.77
N TRP A 98 -2.89 -23.18 10.74
CA TRP A 98 -1.59 -23.21 11.41
C TRP A 98 -0.87 -24.58 11.33
N GLY A 99 -1.53 -25.62 10.84
CA GLY A 99 -0.91 -26.94 10.62
C GLY A 99 -0.07 -27.03 9.34
N LEU A 100 -0.21 -26.06 8.44
CA LEU A 100 0.38 -26.07 7.11
C LEU A 100 1.87 -25.63 7.12
N PHE A 101 2.34 -25.00 8.19
CA PHE A 101 3.70 -24.46 8.28
C PHE A 101 4.70 -25.40 9.01
N LYS A 102 4.24 -26.53 9.56
CA LYS A 102 4.98 -27.28 10.60
C LYS A 102 6.04 -28.27 10.07
N HIS A 103 6.13 -28.57 8.77
CA HIS A 103 7.00 -29.65 8.26
C HIS A 103 8.11 -29.20 7.31
N LEU A 104 8.56 -27.95 7.44
CA LEU A 104 9.61 -27.39 6.58
C LEU A 104 10.98 -27.28 7.24
N HIS A 105 11.18 -27.85 8.43
CA HIS A 105 12.33 -27.52 9.27
C HIS A 105 13.47 -28.55 9.34
N GLU A 106 13.40 -29.64 8.58
CA GLU A 106 14.53 -30.57 8.47
C GLU A 106 15.12 -30.50 7.06
N ASP A 107 16.41 -30.18 7.07
CA ASP A 107 17.42 -30.40 6.04
C ASP A 107 17.76 -29.26 5.06
N SER A 108 19.09 -29.04 4.99
CA SER A 108 19.88 -28.28 4.01
C SER A 108 19.79 -26.75 4.14
N GLU A 109 20.77 -26.04 4.72
CA GLU A 109 22.20 -25.96 4.37
C GLU A 109 22.46 -25.95 2.85
N THR A 110 23.21 -24.93 2.41
CA THR A 110 23.85 -24.73 1.09
C THR A 110 22.97 -24.16 -0.03
N GLY A 111 23.26 -22.91 -0.42
CA GLY A 111 22.63 -22.29 -1.59
C GLY A 111 23.18 -20.92 -2.03
N GLY A 112 24.42 -20.89 -2.52
CA GLY A 112 24.83 -20.25 -3.79
C GLY A 112 24.72 -18.72 -4.02
N PRO A 113 25.50 -18.19 -4.98
CA PRO A 113 26.23 -16.95 -4.80
C PRO A 113 25.71 -15.83 -5.71
N VAL A 114 24.87 -14.94 -5.18
CA VAL A 114 24.60 -13.63 -5.81
C VAL A 114 24.43 -12.51 -4.77
N PHE A 115 24.21 -12.89 -3.50
CA PHE A 115 23.97 -11.94 -2.41
C PHE A 115 25.25 -11.54 -1.64
N GLU A 116 26.39 -12.17 -1.96
CA GLU A 116 27.65 -12.03 -1.22
C GLU A 116 28.44 -10.76 -1.58
N GLU A 117 28.27 -10.20 -2.79
CA GLU A 117 29.16 -9.15 -3.28
C GLU A 117 28.85 -7.75 -2.71
N VAL A 118 27.70 -7.55 -2.07
CA VAL A 118 27.32 -6.24 -1.51
C VAL A 118 27.46 -6.20 0.02
N VAL A 119 27.58 -7.35 0.68
CA VAL A 119 27.76 -7.44 2.14
C VAL A 119 29.24 -7.27 2.53
N ALA A 120 30.19 -7.48 1.60
CA ALA A 120 31.64 -7.42 1.85
C ALA A 120 32.26 -6.02 2.05
N LEU A 121 31.47 -4.92 2.07
CA LEU A 121 32.00 -3.54 2.09
C LEU A 121 31.77 -2.78 3.40
N LEU A 122 31.35 -3.42 4.48
CA LEU A 122 31.24 -2.78 5.80
C LEU A 122 32.03 -3.57 6.84
N PRO A 123 32.94 -2.93 7.61
CA PRO A 123 33.84 -3.62 8.51
C PRO A 123 33.07 -4.26 9.66
N ASP A 124 33.25 -5.58 9.81
CA ASP A 124 32.89 -6.36 10.99
C ASP A 124 33.84 -6.02 12.13
N GLU A 125 33.31 -5.61 13.27
CA GLU A 125 34.06 -5.59 14.54
C GLU A 125 33.29 -6.35 15.61
N CYS A 126 34.01 -7.38 16.10
CA CYS A 126 33.88 -8.09 17.38
C CYS A 126 32.74 -9.09 17.57
N GLY A 127 33.09 -10.36 17.30
CA GLY A 127 32.37 -11.52 17.77
C GLY A 127 32.50 -11.80 19.27
N GLY A 128 31.52 -12.54 19.78
CA GLY A 128 31.50 -13.18 21.09
C GLY A 128 30.48 -14.32 21.04
N SER A 129 30.93 -15.53 21.35
CA SER A 129 30.22 -16.80 21.22
C SER A 129 28.92 -16.90 22.02
N GLU A 130 27.84 -17.42 21.44
CA GLU A 130 26.67 -17.89 22.19
C GLU A 130 26.40 -19.38 21.93
N ASN A 131 26.38 -20.13 23.04
CA ASN A 131 26.08 -21.55 23.15
C ASN A 131 24.68 -21.89 22.60
N GLU A 132 24.57 -23.00 21.87
CA GLU A 132 23.31 -23.49 21.29
C GLU A 132 22.33 -24.02 22.36
N LEU A 133 21.12 -23.44 22.42
CA LEU A 133 19.94 -23.96 23.12
C LEU A 133 18.88 -24.44 22.09
N PRO A 134 18.14 -25.52 22.35
CA PRO A 134 17.25 -26.15 21.37
C PRO A 134 16.05 -25.25 21.04
N THR A 135 15.84 -24.98 19.75
CA THR A 135 14.97 -23.89 19.29
C THR A 135 13.54 -24.37 18.96
N GLU A 136 12.54 -23.80 19.64
CA GLU A 136 11.11 -24.00 19.33
C GLU A 136 10.78 -23.52 17.89
N PRO A 137 9.86 -24.19 17.16
CA PRO A 137 9.48 -23.77 15.81
C PRO A 137 8.91 -22.35 15.82
N ALA A 138 9.37 -21.50 14.90
CA ALA A 138 8.92 -20.12 14.73
C ALA A 138 7.39 -20.08 14.62
N THR A 139 6.79 -19.66 15.72
CA THR A 139 5.36 -19.73 16.00
C THR A 139 4.87 -18.30 16.18
N ILE A 140 3.66 -17.95 15.77
CA ILE A 140 3.13 -16.58 15.96
C ILE A 140 3.25 -16.17 17.44
N SER A 141 3.01 -17.09 18.37
CA SER A 141 3.22 -16.86 19.80
C SER A 141 4.69 -16.62 20.18
N SER A 142 5.68 -17.25 19.53
CA SER A 142 7.10 -17.00 19.81
C SER A 142 7.60 -15.68 19.22
N LEU A 143 7.07 -15.25 18.07
CA LEU A 143 7.34 -13.92 17.50
C LEU A 143 6.82 -12.79 18.39
N TRP A 144 5.63 -12.96 18.98
CA TRP A 144 5.05 -11.99 19.91
C TRP A 144 5.77 -11.89 21.27
N LYS A 145 6.51 -12.93 21.68
CA LYS A 145 7.35 -12.87 22.88
C LYS A 145 8.53 -11.90 22.71
N ARG A 146 8.98 -11.64 21.47
CA ARG A 146 10.10 -10.73 21.19
C ARG A 146 9.66 -9.28 21.33
N GLN A 147 10.32 -8.54 22.23
CA GLN A 147 10.00 -7.13 22.49
C GLN A 147 10.17 -6.25 21.25
N ALA A 148 11.28 -6.41 20.51
CA ALA A 148 11.54 -5.62 19.31
C ALA A 148 10.45 -5.79 18.24
N THR A 149 10.01 -7.03 17.99
CA THR A 149 8.93 -7.31 17.03
C THR A 149 7.60 -6.72 17.50
N ARG A 150 7.27 -6.87 18.79
CA ARG A 150 6.06 -6.29 19.37
C ARG A 150 6.02 -4.77 19.24
N GLU A 151 7.12 -4.07 19.51
CA GLU A 151 7.21 -2.60 19.41
C GLU A 151 7.01 -2.10 17.98
N HIS A 152 7.59 -2.79 16.98
CA HIS A 152 7.40 -2.44 15.57
C HIS A 152 5.98 -2.73 15.09
N LEU A 153 5.37 -3.84 15.52
CA LEU A 153 3.98 -4.17 15.18
C LEU A 153 2.98 -3.18 15.80
N LEU A 154 3.17 -2.80 17.06
CA LEU A 154 2.32 -1.79 17.71
C LEU A 154 2.42 -0.43 17.01
N THR A 155 3.64 -0.03 16.65
CA THR A 155 3.88 1.19 15.89
C THR A 155 3.23 1.12 14.51
N ASN A 156 3.28 -0.04 13.85
CA ASN A 156 2.62 -0.26 12.56
C ASN A 156 1.11 -0.13 12.66
N TRP A 157 0.49 -0.73 13.67
CA TRP A 157 -0.95 -0.64 13.86
C TRP A 157 -1.41 0.79 14.14
N ALA A 158 -0.73 1.49 15.04
CA ALA A 158 -1.05 2.88 15.35
C ALA A 158 -0.91 3.78 14.11
N TYR A 159 0.17 3.60 13.34
CA TYR A 159 0.42 4.39 12.15
C TYR A 159 -0.55 4.06 11.01
N ALA A 160 -0.83 2.78 10.76
CA ALA A 160 -1.79 2.35 9.75
C ALA A 160 -3.19 2.89 10.06
N PHE A 161 -3.62 2.83 11.32
CA PHE A 161 -4.89 3.43 11.75
C PHE A 161 -4.95 4.93 11.46
N LEU A 162 -3.88 5.68 11.80
CA LEU A 162 -3.81 7.12 11.52
C LEU A 162 -3.91 7.42 10.02
N ILE A 163 -3.13 6.73 9.19
CA ILE A 163 -3.13 6.98 7.73
C ILE A 163 -4.47 6.63 7.09
N VAL A 164 -5.07 5.49 7.44
CA VAL A 164 -6.39 5.12 6.91
C VAL A 164 -7.45 6.11 7.37
N SER A 165 -7.41 6.56 8.63
CA SER A 165 -8.33 7.57 9.13
C SER A 165 -8.22 8.89 8.34
N LEU A 166 -7.00 9.30 7.99
CA LEU A 166 -6.77 10.49 7.16
C LEU A 166 -7.27 10.31 5.73
N ASP A 167 -7.04 9.13 5.14
CA ASP A 167 -7.48 8.82 3.77
C ASP A 167 -9.00 8.82 3.63
N GLU A 168 -9.74 8.37 4.64
CA GLU A 168 -11.21 8.42 4.64
C GLU A 168 -11.76 9.80 5.02
N SER A 169 -11.08 10.51 5.93
CA SER A 169 -11.50 11.85 6.34
C SER A 169 -11.39 12.87 5.22
N PHE A 170 -10.43 12.70 4.31
CA PHE A 170 -10.17 13.67 3.25
C PHE A 170 -11.30 13.78 2.21
N PRO A 171 -11.81 12.68 1.58
CA PRO A 171 -12.99 12.74 0.73
C PRO A 171 -14.23 13.22 1.46
N LEU A 172 -14.42 12.81 2.73
CA LEU A 172 -15.53 13.28 3.55
C LEU A 172 -15.48 14.79 3.77
N PHE A 173 -14.30 15.34 4.02
CA PHE A 173 -14.08 16.79 4.11
C PHE A 173 -14.39 17.48 2.78
N CYS A 174 -14.02 16.88 1.65
CA CYS A 174 -14.34 17.42 0.33
C CYS A 174 -15.86 17.45 0.05
N LEU A 175 -16.60 16.41 0.45
CA LEU A 175 -18.04 16.28 0.21
C LEU A 175 -18.91 17.07 1.20
N SER A 176 -18.42 17.31 2.43
CA SER A 176 -19.20 17.92 3.49
C SER A 176 -19.62 19.36 3.15
N LYS A 177 -20.92 19.66 3.31
CA LYS A 177 -21.49 21.00 3.07
C LYS A 177 -21.39 21.94 4.28
N ALA A 178 -21.34 21.41 5.50
CA ALA A 178 -21.42 22.22 6.72
C ALA A 178 -20.07 22.81 7.12
N SER A 179 -18.98 22.08 6.91
CA SER A 179 -17.62 22.48 7.34
C SER A 179 -16.53 21.96 6.38
N GLY A 180 -16.92 21.69 5.14
CA GLY A 180 -16.07 21.15 4.09
C GLY A 180 -16.13 21.98 2.81
N LEU A 181 -15.51 21.48 1.75
CA LEU A 181 -15.42 22.19 0.47
C LEU A 181 -16.72 22.12 -0.36
N ALA A 182 -17.66 21.24 0.00
CA ALA A 182 -18.91 21.02 -0.73
C ALA A 182 -18.72 20.75 -2.25
N ILE A 183 -17.66 20.03 -2.63
CA ILE A 183 -17.32 19.76 -4.03
C ILE A 183 -17.97 18.49 -4.56
N HIS A 184 -18.20 18.43 -5.87
CA HIS A 184 -18.66 17.22 -6.54
C HIS A 184 -17.59 16.13 -6.59
N GLU A 185 -18.04 14.87 -6.63
CA GLU A 185 -17.20 13.66 -6.68
C GLU A 185 -16.17 13.68 -7.82
N LYS A 186 -16.53 14.28 -8.96
CA LYS A 186 -15.61 14.46 -10.10
C LYS A 186 -14.35 15.24 -9.72
N ASN A 187 -14.50 16.35 -8.99
CA ASN A 187 -13.39 17.21 -8.62
C ASN A 187 -12.48 16.53 -7.57
N ILE A 188 -13.03 15.62 -6.76
CA ILE A 188 -12.24 14.79 -5.84
C ILE A 188 -11.31 13.87 -6.64
N GLY A 189 -11.82 13.29 -7.74
CA GLY A 189 -11.01 12.51 -8.67
C GLY A 189 -9.88 13.32 -9.31
N ASP A 190 -10.13 14.58 -9.65
CA ASP A 190 -9.11 15.50 -10.18
C ASP A 190 -8.02 15.80 -9.14
N ILE A 191 -8.39 16.00 -7.86
CA ILE A 191 -7.42 16.18 -6.77
C ILE A 191 -6.53 14.95 -6.61
N PHE A 192 -7.11 13.75 -6.55
CA PHE A 192 -6.35 12.51 -6.42
C PHE A 192 -5.41 12.26 -7.62
N SER A 193 -5.87 12.59 -8.84
CA SER A 193 -5.05 12.50 -10.05
C SER A 193 -3.86 13.45 -9.98
N GLY A 194 -4.09 14.71 -9.58
CA GLY A 194 -3.03 15.69 -9.33
C GLY A 194 -2.06 15.24 -8.23
N THR A 195 -2.57 14.65 -7.14
CA THR A 195 -1.75 14.10 -6.06
C THR A 195 -0.83 13.00 -6.58
N GLY A 196 -1.33 12.07 -7.41
CA GLY A 196 -0.52 11.02 -8.02
C GLY A 196 0.66 11.58 -8.82
N PHE A 197 0.42 12.64 -9.60
CA PHE A 197 1.46 13.31 -10.39
C PHE A 197 2.59 13.90 -9.52
N PHE A 198 2.24 14.68 -8.51
CA PHE A 198 3.24 15.25 -7.58
C PHE A 198 3.96 14.16 -6.78
N TYR A 199 3.20 13.18 -6.31
CA TYR A 199 3.73 12.06 -5.54
C TYR A 199 4.79 11.27 -6.32
N ILE A 200 4.51 10.92 -7.58
CA ILE A 200 5.47 10.16 -8.42
C ILE A 200 6.77 10.95 -8.61
N THR A 201 6.66 12.26 -8.84
CA THR A 201 7.80 13.16 -9.06
C THR A 201 8.66 13.30 -7.81
N ILE A 202 8.05 13.40 -6.64
CA ILE A 202 8.71 13.76 -5.38
C ILE A 202 9.22 12.53 -4.61
N GLN A 203 8.48 11.42 -4.62
CA GLN A 203 8.73 10.26 -3.74
C GLN A 203 10.14 9.67 -3.86
N TYR A 204 10.69 9.56 -5.08
CA TYR A 204 11.89 8.77 -5.33
C TYR A 204 13.10 9.50 -4.76
N PHE A 205 13.18 10.80 -5.01
CA PHE A 205 14.23 11.67 -4.51
C PHE A 205 14.19 11.77 -3.00
N LEU A 206 13.01 11.95 -2.39
CA LEU A 206 12.90 12.01 -0.93
C LEU A 206 13.24 10.69 -0.25
N LEU A 207 12.70 9.57 -0.72
CA LEU A 207 12.94 8.26 -0.10
C LEU A 207 14.40 7.84 -0.20
N THR A 208 14.98 7.89 -1.40
CA THR A 208 16.37 7.47 -1.59
C THR A 208 17.35 8.46 -0.95
N GLY A 209 17.07 9.76 -1.02
CA GLY A 209 17.92 10.80 -0.43
C GLY A 209 17.94 10.73 1.10
N LEU A 210 16.78 10.62 1.75
CA LEU A 210 16.70 10.60 3.22
C LEU A 210 17.24 9.30 3.81
N VAL A 211 16.89 8.14 3.23
CA VAL A 211 17.38 6.85 3.74
C VAL A 211 18.89 6.75 3.62
N LYS A 212 19.49 7.20 2.50
CA LYS A 212 20.95 7.19 2.33
C LYS A 212 21.67 8.14 3.29
N LYS A 213 21.09 9.30 3.58
CA LYS A 213 21.74 10.34 4.41
C LYS A 213 21.56 10.10 5.92
N PHE A 214 20.39 9.64 6.35
CA PHE A 214 20.02 9.60 7.77
C PHE A 214 19.75 8.18 8.30
N GLY A 215 19.72 7.16 7.44
CA GLY A 215 19.36 5.79 7.84
C GLY A 215 17.85 5.63 8.12
N PHE A 216 17.46 4.46 8.63
CA PHE A 216 16.04 4.07 8.72
C PHE A 216 15.25 4.80 9.82
N TYR A 217 15.73 4.76 11.07
CA TYR A 217 14.98 5.30 12.22
C TYR A 217 14.81 6.83 12.18
N PRO A 218 15.84 7.64 11.85
CA PRO A 218 15.65 9.08 11.72
C PRO A 218 14.75 9.44 10.54
N THR A 219 14.85 8.72 9.41
CA THR A 219 13.94 8.91 8.26
C THR A 219 12.49 8.63 8.65
N MET A 220 12.24 7.58 9.44
CA MET A 220 10.91 7.28 9.96
C MET A 220 10.36 8.42 10.83
N ARG A 221 11.19 8.98 11.74
CA ARG A 221 10.79 10.12 12.58
C ARG A 221 10.52 11.37 11.75
N ILE A 222 11.39 11.68 10.79
CA ILE A 222 11.22 12.82 9.87
C ILE A 222 9.90 12.68 9.11
N GLY A 223 9.61 11.50 8.56
CA GLY A 223 8.36 11.23 7.86
C GLY A 223 7.13 11.45 8.75
N ALA A 224 7.15 10.91 9.97
CA ALA A 224 6.04 11.04 10.91
C ALA A 224 5.82 12.50 11.35
N TYR A 225 6.88 13.25 11.67
CA TYR A 225 6.75 14.64 12.10
C TYR A 225 6.44 15.59 10.95
N ALA A 226 6.98 15.34 9.75
CA ALA A 226 6.74 16.18 8.59
C ALA A 226 5.31 16.02 8.05
N SER A 227 4.68 14.84 8.13
CA SER A 227 3.31 14.66 7.62
C SER A 227 2.24 15.44 8.41
N VAL A 228 2.45 15.65 9.72
CA VAL A 228 1.48 16.30 10.62
C VAL A 228 1.16 17.76 10.24
N PRO A 229 2.13 18.68 10.06
CA PRO A 229 1.83 20.06 9.72
C PRO A 229 1.14 20.19 8.35
N PHE A 230 1.54 19.40 7.35
CA PHE A 230 0.88 19.44 6.04
C PHE A 230 -0.57 18.96 6.11
N CYS A 231 -0.85 17.97 6.96
CA CYS A 231 -2.23 17.54 7.23
C CYS A 231 -3.04 18.63 7.95
N ALA A 232 -2.46 19.29 8.96
CA ALA A 232 -3.12 20.35 9.71
C ALA A 232 -3.43 21.58 8.85
N LEU A 233 -2.68 21.79 7.75
CA LEU A 233 -2.90 22.88 6.81
C LEU A 233 -3.96 22.55 5.74
N ILE A 234 -4.47 21.32 5.62
CA ILE A 234 -5.50 20.96 4.62
C ILE A 234 -6.75 21.86 4.70
N PRO A 235 -7.29 22.22 5.88
CA PRO A 235 -8.44 23.13 5.98
C PRO A 235 -8.19 24.55 5.46
N LEU A 236 -6.92 24.96 5.25
CA LEU A 236 -6.59 26.23 4.62
C LEU A 236 -7.17 26.35 3.19
N SER A 237 -7.42 25.20 2.56
CA SER A 237 -8.11 25.13 1.26
C SER A 237 -9.50 25.78 1.26
N LEU A 238 -10.17 25.91 2.42
CA LEU A 238 -11.45 26.62 2.53
C LEU A 238 -11.30 28.10 2.17
N ILE A 239 -10.21 28.74 2.61
CA ILE A 239 -9.94 30.15 2.33
C ILE A 239 -9.60 30.33 0.85
N THR A 240 -8.85 29.39 0.27
CA THR A 240 -8.46 29.48 -1.15
C THR A 240 -9.64 29.24 -2.10
N ASN A 241 -10.70 28.57 -1.64
CA ASN A 241 -11.88 28.26 -2.44
C ASN A 241 -13.10 29.16 -2.14
N GLU A 242 -12.93 30.22 -1.35
CA GLU A 242 -14.03 31.09 -0.90
C GLU A 242 -14.77 31.76 -2.07
N ASP A 243 -14.04 32.16 -3.12
CA ASP A 243 -14.59 32.83 -4.30
C ASP A 243 -15.17 31.86 -5.35
N ALA A 244 -15.07 30.54 -5.14
CA ALA A 244 -15.51 29.55 -6.12
C ALA A 244 -17.02 29.24 -5.96
N PRO A 245 -17.78 29.09 -7.07
CA PRO A 245 -19.17 28.70 -6.98
C PRO A 245 -19.34 27.29 -6.40
N GLU A 246 -20.45 27.08 -5.69
CA GLU A 246 -20.76 25.80 -5.03
C GLU A 246 -20.64 24.61 -6.00
N GLY A 247 -19.99 23.54 -5.55
CA GLY A 247 -19.76 22.34 -6.34
C GLY A 247 -18.56 22.41 -7.29
N THR A 248 -17.90 23.57 -7.44
CA THR A 248 -16.71 23.73 -8.28
C THR A 248 -15.45 23.97 -7.43
N LEU A 249 -14.29 23.69 -8.02
CA LEU A 249 -13.00 23.83 -7.36
C LEU A 249 -12.15 24.84 -8.14
N ALA A 250 -11.67 25.89 -7.46
CA ALA A 250 -10.74 26.82 -8.06
C ALA A 250 -9.43 26.10 -8.44
N PRO A 251 -8.80 26.42 -9.59
CA PRO A 251 -7.58 25.74 -10.02
C PRO A 251 -6.42 25.92 -9.04
N ALA A 252 -6.37 27.05 -8.33
CA ALA A 252 -5.40 27.30 -7.27
C ALA A 252 -5.61 26.36 -6.07
N THR A 253 -6.86 26.17 -5.64
CA THR A 253 -7.22 25.22 -4.57
C THR A 253 -6.91 23.79 -4.98
N LEU A 254 -7.20 23.42 -6.23
CA LEU A 254 -6.86 22.11 -6.79
C LEU A 254 -5.36 21.86 -6.69
N LEU A 255 -4.54 22.80 -7.18
CA LEU A 255 -3.08 22.70 -7.15
C LEU A 255 -2.56 22.60 -5.71
N LEU A 256 -3.06 23.46 -4.82
CA LEU A 256 -2.69 23.49 -3.41
C LEU A 256 -3.00 22.16 -2.72
N LEU A 257 -4.26 21.68 -2.82
CA LEU A 257 -4.69 20.43 -2.21
C LEU A 257 -3.94 19.24 -2.77
N SER A 258 -3.80 19.15 -4.09
CA SER A 258 -3.12 18.02 -4.72
C SER A 258 -1.64 17.96 -4.36
N ALA A 259 -0.95 19.11 -4.29
CA ALA A 259 0.45 19.19 -3.84
C ALA A 259 0.59 18.88 -2.35
N MET A 260 -0.24 19.46 -1.47
CA MET A 260 -0.16 19.24 -0.03
C MET A 260 -0.46 17.78 0.33
N TYR A 261 -1.52 17.22 -0.25
CA TYR A 261 -1.89 15.84 -0.02
C TYR A 261 -0.81 14.90 -0.59
N ALA A 262 -0.19 15.21 -1.73
CA ALA A 262 0.97 14.47 -2.22
C ALA A 262 2.15 14.48 -1.24
N VAL A 263 2.46 15.63 -0.64
CA VAL A 263 3.53 15.74 0.36
C VAL A 263 3.21 14.89 1.59
N VAL A 264 1.98 14.94 2.12
CA VAL A 264 1.53 14.06 3.21
C VAL A 264 1.74 12.59 2.82
N ARG A 265 1.29 12.18 1.63
CA ARG A 265 1.41 10.79 1.16
C ARG A 265 2.85 10.35 0.95
N VAL A 266 3.74 11.21 0.44
CA VAL A 266 5.16 10.90 0.30
C VAL A 266 5.78 10.65 1.67
N PHE A 267 5.55 11.54 2.64
CA PHE A 267 6.07 11.36 3.99
C PHE A 267 5.48 10.11 4.67
N SER A 268 4.20 9.80 4.43
CA SER A 268 3.59 8.57 4.93
C SER A 268 4.17 7.30 4.31
N LEU A 269 4.49 7.33 3.02
CA LEU A 269 5.21 6.25 2.35
C LEU A 269 6.60 6.03 2.99
N LEU A 270 7.31 7.10 3.39
CA LEU A 270 8.62 6.95 4.06
C LEU A 270 8.48 6.17 5.36
N VAL A 271 7.49 6.52 6.19
CA VAL A 271 7.24 5.82 7.45
C VAL A 271 6.88 4.37 7.18
N PHE A 272 5.91 4.11 6.30
CA PHE A 272 5.49 2.75 5.99
C PHE A 272 6.64 1.90 5.44
N SER A 273 7.41 2.43 4.50
CA SER A 273 8.55 1.73 3.87
C SER A 273 9.65 1.41 4.87
N THR A 274 10.02 2.38 5.72
CA THR A 274 11.06 2.17 6.74
C THR A 274 10.59 1.19 7.80
N LEU A 275 9.32 1.26 8.20
CA LEU A 275 8.72 0.36 9.19
C LEU A 275 8.65 -1.09 8.70
N VAL A 276 8.26 -1.32 7.44
CA VAL A 276 8.29 -2.68 6.85
C VAL A 276 9.73 -3.22 6.80
N MET A 277 10.70 -2.38 6.42
CA MET A 277 12.11 -2.78 6.39
C MET A 277 12.68 -3.10 7.77
N THR A 278 12.36 -2.30 8.79
CA THR A 278 12.84 -2.54 10.16
C THR A 278 12.11 -3.71 10.81
N THR A 279 10.81 -3.90 10.55
CA THR A 279 10.06 -5.09 11.01
C THR A 279 10.71 -6.38 10.54
N ASN A 280 11.09 -6.45 9.26
CA ASN A 280 11.79 -7.61 8.70
C ASN A 280 13.17 -7.87 9.35
N ARG A 281 13.78 -6.86 9.96
CA ARG A 281 15.06 -6.98 10.68
C ARG A 281 14.89 -7.36 12.15
N THR A 282 13.69 -7.27 12.71
CA THR A 282 13.41 -7.73 14.08
C THR A 282 13.36 -9.25 14.19
N VAL A 283 13.23 -9.94 13.05
CA VAL A 283 13.23 -11.40 12.96
C VAL A 283 14.64 -11.86 12.55
N PRO A 284 15.28 -12.79 13.30
CA PRO A 284 16.58 -13.34 12.95
C PRO A 284 16.55 -13.92 11.54
N SER A 285 17.67 -13.81 10.81
CA SER A 285 17.78 -14.28 9.41
C SER A 285 17.44 -15.76 9.21
N ARG A 286 17.50 -16.56 10.29
CA ARG A 286 17.13 -17.98 10.31
C ARG A 286 15.62 -18.23 10.35
N ASP A 287 14.84 -17.29 10.86
CA ASP A 287 13.37 -17.35 10.99
C ASP A 287 12.65 -16.47 9.95
N ARG A 288 13.40 -15.79 9.07
CA ARG A 288 12.90 -14.83 8.07
C ARG A 288 12.54 -15.51 6.76
#